data_AF-A0A1G1FVN8-F1
#
_entry.id   AF-A0A1G1FVN8-F1
#
_cell.length_a   1.000
_cell.length_b   1.000
_cell.length_c   1.000
_cell.angle_alpha   90.00
_cell.angle_beta   90.00
_cell.angle_gamma   90.00
#
_symmetry.space_group_name_H-M   'P 1'
#
loop_
_entity.id
_entity.type
_entity.pdbx_description
1 polymer ?
#
loop_
_entity_poly.entity_id
_entity_poly.type
_entity_poly.pdbx_seq_one_letter_code
_entity_poly.pdbx_strand_id
1 'polypeptide(L)'
;MKFPIVVMLVASLTFVSCSGGGSDLPPIFTTQILSDPVYDGDIALGFVSGTYTVTQTNTQVVFAGIDPATLDEYRAFLDFYLGGPGGVPLNAGIASATLDIFINDILPTTGTIPMRIDLVYFQPPNLISTDFDRTIQPALASITFPIFQSDFGQHVVIDVTSLMREAQRLGLPDFQVRIMEDLGQVDPGIIEIDDTTIPADRPFFAPLLEVAYY
;
A
#
# COMPACT_ATOMS: atom_id res chain seq x y z
N MET A 1 -50.27 20.86 -17.44
CA MET A 1 -48.91 21.25 -17.05
C MET A 1 -48.86 21.37 -15.53
N LYS A 2 -48.19 20.44 -14.86
CA LYS A 2 -47.86 20.48 -13.43
C LYS A 2 -46.44 19.94 -13.30
N PHE A 3 -45.49 20.79 -12.93
CA PHE A 3 -44.12 20.41 -12.60
C PHE A 3 -44.03 20.15 -11.09
N PRO A 4 -43.48 19.01 -10.62
CA PRO A 4 -43.10 18.86 -9.23
C PRO A 4 -41.70 19.43 -8.98
N ILE A 5 -41.61 20.19 -7.89
CA ILE A 5 -40.44 20.87 -7.36
C ILE A 5 -39.46 19.83 -6.78
N VAL A 6 -38.20 19.88 -7.21
CA VAL A 6 -37.08 19.14 -6.63
C VAL A 6 -36.65 19.85 -5.34
N VAL A 7 -36.73 19.15 -4.21
CA VAL A 7 -36.19 19.61 -2.93
C VAL A 7 -34.69 19.31 -2.91
N MET A 8 -33.89 20.38 -2.97
CA MET A 8 -32.43 20.33 -2.87
C MET A 8 -32.04 20.33 -1.38
N LEU A 9 -31.49 19.22 -0.90
CA LEU A 9 -30.96 19.10 0.46
C LEU A 9 -29.57 19.76 0.48
N VAL A 10 -29.48 20.96 1.04
CA VAL A 10 -28.20 21.67 1.23
C VAL A 10 -27.62 21.21 2.57
N ALA A 11 -26.59 20.38 2.53
CA ALA A 11 -25.79 20.04 3.71
C ALA A 11 -24.95 21.26 4.11
N SER A 12 -25.28 21.86 5.25
CA SER A 12 -24.59 23.02 5.81
C SER A 12 -23.28 22.62 6.49
N LEU A 13 -22.14 22.90 5.84
CA LEU A 13 -20.82 22.91 6.48
C LEU A 13 -20.74 24.11 7.44
N THR A 14 -20.69 23.87 8.75
CA THR A 14 -20.47 24.91 9.74
C THR A 14 -18.97 25.14 9.92
N PHE A 15 -18.46 26.26 9.41
CA PHE A 15 -17.14 26.77 9.79
C PHE A 15 -17.26 27.55 11.11
N VAL A 16 -16.70 27.00 12.19
CA VAL A 16 -16.41 27.78 13.40
C VAL A 16 -15.07 28.47 13.16
N SER A 17 -15.10 29.77 12.83
CA SER A 17 -13.91 30.63 12.82
C SER A 17 -13.86 31.41 14.12
N CYS A 18 -12.93 31.04 15.00
CA CYS A 18 -12.55 31.84 16.16
C CYS A 18 -11.18 32.44 15.86
N SER A 19 -11.12 33.77 15.73
CA SER A 19 -9.88 34.50 15.51
C SER A 19 -9.11 34.65 16.82
N GLY A 20 -7.93 34.04 16.92
CA GLY A 20 -6.98 34.27 18.01
C GLY A 20 -5.57 34.30 17.44
N GLY A 21 -4.89 35.43 17.53
CA GLY A 21 -3.51 35.58 17.06
C GLY A 21 -2.55 34.67 17.81
N GLY A 22 -2.26 33.53 17.21
CA GLY A 22 -1.13 32.66 17.48
C GLY A 22 -0.62 32.19 16.13
N SER A 23 0.63 31.75 16.04
CA SER A 23 1.09 30.95 14.91
C SER A 23 0.32 29.64 14.90
N ASP A 24 -0.93 29.66 14.44
CA ASP A 24 -1.76 28.47 14.33
C ASP A 24 -1.02 27.51 13.40
N LEU A 25 -0.68 26.34 13.93
CA LEU A 25 -0.15 25.26 13.13
C LEU A 25 -1.13 25.00 11.99
N PRO A 26 -0.66 24.75 10.76
CA PRO A 26 -1.55 24.42 9.66
C PRO A 26 -2.48 23.27 10.07
N PRO A 27 -3.78 23.31 9.72
CA PRO A 27 -4.71 22.25 10.06
C PRO A 27 -4.19 20.92 9.51
N ILE A 28 -4.29 19.85 10.30
CA ILE A 28 -3.95 18.49 9.86
C ILE A 28 -5.24 17.80 9.42
N PHE A 29 -5.21 17.22 8.23
CA PHE A 29 -6.23 16.34 7.69
C PHE A 29 -5.71 14.92 7.73
N THR A 30 -6.57 13.97 8.09
CA THR A 30 -6.26 12.53 8.00
C THR A 30 -7.18 11.89 6.99
N THR A 31 -6.61 11.03 6.16
CA THR A 31 -7.39 10.18 5.26
C THR A 31 -6.91 8.74 5.30
N GLN A 32 -7.82 7.84 4.95
CA GLN A 32 -7.63 6.39 4.90
C GLN A 32 -8.01 5.92 3.50
N ILE A 33 -7.08 5.24 2.84
CA ILE A 33 -7.21 4.77 1.46
C ILE A 33 -6.93 3.27 1.49
N LEU A 34 -7.94 2.46 1.20
CA LEU A 34 -7.74 1.03 0.96
C LEU A 34 -7.04 0.85 -0.40
N SER A 35 -6.23 -0.18 -0.54
CA SER A 35 -5.65 -0.55 -1.82
C SER A 35 -6.74 -0.90 -2.85
N ASP A 36 -6.41 -0.86 -4.14
CA ASP A 36 -7.35 -1.24 -5.21
C ASP A 36 -7.13 -2.72 -5.62
N PRO A 37 -8.08 -3.62 -5.32
CA PRO A 37 -7.90 -5.06 -5.56
C PRO A 37 -7.89 -5.43 -7.06
N VAL A 38 -8.24 -4.49 -7.93
CA VAL A 38 -8.12 -4.68 -9.38
C VAL A 38 -6.66 -4.62 -9.80
N TYR A 39 -5.86 -3.78 -9.15
CA TYR A 39 -4.46 -3.55 -9.49
C TYR A 39 -3.49 -4.31 -8.60
N ASP A 40 -3.90 -4.65 -7.38
CA ASP A 40 -3.09 -5.43 -6.46
C ASP A 40 -2.79 -6.85 -6.97
N GLY A 41 -1.61 -7.36 -6.61
CA GLY A 41 -1.15 -8.66 -7.06
C GLY A 41 0.26 -9.00 -6.60
N ASP A 42 0.79 -10.13 -7.09
CA ASP A 42 2.18 -10.51 -6.90
C ASP A 42 2.81 -11.04 -8.19
N ILE A 43 4.14 -10.98 -8.23
CA ILE A 43 4.93 -11.63 -9.28
C ILE A 43 5.93 -12.57 -8.60
N ALA A 44 5.89 -13.83 -8.99
CA ALA A 44 6.82 -14.86 -8.56
C ALA A 44 7.89 -15.11 -9.62
N LEU A 45 9.16 -15.19 -9.22
CA LEU A 45 10.27 -15.68 -10.04
C LEU A 45 10.64 -17.09 -9.59
N GLY A 46 10.38 -18.07 -10.45
CA GLY A 46 10.76 -19.45 -10.19
C GLY A 46 12.27 -19.63 -10.14
N PHE A 47 12.83 -20.07 -9.01
CA PHE A 47 14.28 -20.20 -8.84
C PHE A 47 14.88 -21.21 -9.81
N VAL A 48 14.20 -22.34 -10.02
CA VAL A 48 14.66 -23.42 -10.92
C VAL A 48 14.33 -23.12 -12.38
N SER A 49 13.14 -22.58 -12.65
CA SER A 49 12.65 -22.36 -14.02
C SER A 49 13.13 -21.05 -14.64
N GLY A 50 13.44 -20.04 -13.83
CA GLY A 50 13.73 -18.68 -14.27
C GLY A 50 12.52 -17.98 -14.91
N THR A 51 11.30 -18.48 -14.64
CA THR A 51 10.06 -17.97 -15.25
C THR A 51 9.29 -17.09 -14.28
N TYR A 52 8.65 -16.06 -14.82
CA TYR A 52 7.74 -15.19 -14.07
C TYR A 52 6.31 -15.70 -14.11
N THR A 53 5.66 -15.74 -12.95
CA THR A 53 4.23 -15.95 -12.79
C THR A 53 3.62 -14.69 -12.22
N VAL A 54 2.58 -14.16 -12.88
CA VAL A 54 1.85 -12.97 -12.41
C VAL A 54 0.51 -13.41 -11.84
N THR A 55 0.24 -13.01 -10.61
CA THR A 55 -1.03 -13.19 -9.91
C THR A 55 -1.67 -11.83 -9.72
N GLN A 56 -2.85 -11.59 -10.29
CA GLN A 56 -3.55 -10.30 -10.20
C GLN A 56 -5.05 -10.50 -10.44
N THR A 57 -5.84 -9.43 -10.34
CA THR A 57 -7.28 -9.36 -10.62
C THR A 57 -8.14 -9.99 -9.52
N ASN A 58 -8.45 -9.20 -8.49
CA ASN A 58 -9.25 -9.61 -7.33
C ASN A 58 -8.69 -10.86 -6.65
N THR A 59 -7.37 -10.92 -6.50
CA THR A 59 -6.76 -11.91 -5.62
C THR A 59 -7.17 -11.59 -4.18
N GLN A 60 -7.37 -12.61 -3.36
CA GLN A 60 -7.70 -12.41 -1.94
C GLN A 60 -6.45 -12.31 -1.07
N VAL A 61 -5.29 -12.67 -1.63
CA VAL A 61 -3.99 -12.66 -0.96
C VAL A 61 -2.90 -12.30 -1.95
N VAL A 62 -1.82 -11.71 -1.45
CA VAL A 62 -0.59 -11.46 -2.21
C VAL A 62 0.61 -11.92 -1.42
N PHE A 63 1.63 -12.41 -2.13
CA PHE A 63 2.84 -12.94 -1.50
C PHE A 63 4.02 -12.00 -1.65
N ALA A 64 4.84 -11.91 -0.59
CA ALA A 64 6.11 -11.19 -0.61
C ALA A 64 7.19 -11.97 0.14
N GLY A 65 8.38 -12.06 -0.46
CA GLY A 65 9.55 -12.69 0.14
C GLY A 65 10.06 -13.89 -0.65
N ILE A 66 10.88 -14.74 -0.05
CA ILE A 66 11.42 -15.94 -0.67
C ILE A 66 10.84 -17.17 0.01
N ASP A 67 10.17 -18.03 -0.74
CA ASP A 67 9.64 -19.28 -0.21
C ASP A 67 10.81 -20.19 0.22
N PRO A 68 10.92 -20.55 1.51
CA PRO A 68 12.06 -21.35 2.00
C PRO A 68 12.10 -22.78 1.45
N ALA A 69 10.99 -23.30 0.90
CA ALA A 69 10.93 -24.65 0.33
C ALA A 69 11.34 -24.70 -1.15
N THR A 70 10.92 -23.71 -1.93
CA THR A 70 11.15 -23.67 -3.39
C THR A 70 12.28 -22.73 -3.79
N LEU A 71 12.59 -21.76 -2.92
CA LEU A 71 13.44 -20.59 -3.17
C LEU A 71 12.88 -19.62 -4.20
N ASP A 72 11.61 -19.77 -4.57
CA ASP A 72 10.93 -18.83 -5.47
C ASP A 72 10.78 -17.48 -4.78
N GLU A 73 11.10 -16.41 -5.50
CA GLU A 73 11.01 -15.04 -5.00
C GLU A 73 9.68 -14.43 -5.41
N TYR A 74 8.89 -14.01 -4.43
CA TYR A 74 7.61 -13.33 -4.59
C TYR A 74 7.74 -11.86 -4.25
N ARG A 75 7.08 -11.02 -5.02
CA ARG A 75 6.97 -9.59 -4.76
C ARG A 75 5.53 -9.16 -4.89
N ALA A 76 4.99 -8.61 -3.81
CA ALA A 76 3.65 -8.05 -3.81
C ALA A 76 3.69 -6.63 -4.37
N PHE A 77 2.66 -6.26 -5.11
CA PHE A 77 2.42 -4.94 -5.68
C PHE A 77 1.07 -4.45 -5.20
N LEU A 78 1.05 -3.27 -4.57
CA LEU A 78 -0.16 -2.64 -4.06
C LEU A 78 -0.33 -1.25 -4.66
N ASP A 79 -1.57 -0.89 -4.98
CA ASP A 79 -1.94 0.40 -5.56
C ASP A 79 -2.93 1.16 -4.66
N PHE A 80 -2.66 2.45 -4.43
CA PHE A 80 -3.52 3.32 -3.65
C PHE A 80 -3.79 4.62 -4.41
N TYR A 81 -5.01 4.79 -4.92
CA TYR A 81 -5.38 5.98 -5.70
C TYR A 81 -5.44 7.25 -4.84
N LEU A 82 -4.53 8.20 -5.09
CA LEU A 82 -4.43 9.45 -4.32
C LEU A 82 -5.37 10.55 -4.83
N GLY A 83 -5.93 10.41 -6.02
CA GLY A 83 -6.78 11.45 -6.65
C GLY A 83 -8.27 11.38 -6.30
N GLY A 84 -8.70 10.37 -5.53
CA GLY A 84 -10.12 10.09 -5.27
C GLY A 84 -10.79 11.00 -4.23
N PRO A 85 -12.10 10.87 -4.03
CA PRO A 85 -12.79 11.45 -2.87
C PRO A 85 -12.23 10.82 -1.58
N GLY A 86 -11.43 11.58 -0.82
CA GLY A 86 -10.63 11.04 0.29
C GLY A 86 -9.18 10.74 -0.07
N GLY A 87 -8.73 11.14 -1.25
CA GLY A 87 -7.32 11.10 -1.62
C GLY A 87 -6.48 12.16 -0.90
N VAL A 88 -5.19 12.19 -1.22
CA VAL A 88 -4.26 13.20 -0.73
C VAL A 88 -4.07 14.25 -1.83
N PRO A 89 -4.40 15.53 -1.59
CA PRO A 89 -4.24 16.57 -2.59
C PRO A 89 -2.82 16.63 -3.14
N LEU A 90 -2.69 16.87 -4.44
CA LEU A 90 -1.39 17.01 -5.08
C LEU A 90 -0.60 18.17 -4.46
N ASN A 91 0.64 17.90 -4.06
CA ASN A 91 1.53 18.81 -3.34
C ASN A 91 1.13 19.08 -1.87
N ALA A 92 0.31 18.22 -1.26
CA ALA A 92 0.03 18.33 0.18
C ALA A 92 1.31 18.10 1.00
N GLY A 93 1.43 18.83 2.12
CA GLY A 93 2.55 18.64 3.04
C GLY A 93 2.32 17.40 3.89
N ILE A 94 3.12 16.33 3.72
CA ILE A 94 2.92 15.08 4.47
C ILE A 94 3.50 15.19 5.89
N ALA A 95 2.61 15.16 6.88
CA ALA A 95 2.95 15.08 8.29
C ALA A 95 3.42 13.67 8.66
N SER A 96 2.61 12.66 8.36
CA SER A 96 2.89 11.24 8.55
C SER A 96 2.13 10.38 7.56
N ALA A 97 2.63 9.18 7.27
CA ALA A 97 1.88 8.16 6.54
C ALA A 97 2.24 6.76 7.07
N THR A 98 1.23 5.91 7.21
CA THR A 98 1.39 4.52 7.64
C THR A 98 0.70 3.57 6.68
N LEU A 99 1.35 2.46 6.37
CA LEU A 99 0.77 1.33 5.68
C LEU A 99 0.45 0.25 6.70
N ASP A 100 -0.81 -0.13 6.80
CA ASP A 100 -1.29 -1.25 7.62
C ASP A 100 -1.56 -2.45 6.69
N ILE A 101 -0.96 -3.59 7.01
CA ILE A 101 -1.16 -4.87 6.31
C ILE A 101 -1.52 -5.96 7.32
N PHE A 102 -2.46 -6.83 6.96
CA PHE A 102 -2.77 -8.02 7.75
C PHE A 102 -1.99 -9.22 7.25
N ILE A 103 -1.30 -9.92 8.15
CA ILE A 103 -0.46 -11.07 7.82
C ILE A 103 -1.22 -12.37 8.05
N ASN A 104 -1.63 -13.04 6.96
CA ASN A 104 -2.37 -14.30 7.01
C ASN A 104 -1.48 -15.48 7.35
N ASP A 105 -0.28 -15.54 6.78
CA ASP A 105 0.68 -16.61 7.02
C ASP A 105 2.13 -16.13 6.92
N ILE A 106 3.04 -16.87 7.58
CA ILE A 106 4.48 -16.59 7.63
C ILE A 106 5.26 -17.90 7.59
N LEU A 107 6.21 -17.99 6.66
CA LEU A 107 7.18 -19.07 6.61
C LEU A 107 8.61 -18.51 6.52
N PRO A 108 9.60 -19.07 7.23
CA PRO A 108 9.48 -20.11 8.24
C PRO A 108 8.80 -19.60 9.52
N THR A 109 8.26 -20.51 10.33
CA THR A 109 7.54 -20.17 11.56
C THR A 109 8.44 -19.74 12.73
N THR A 110 9.68 -19.35 12.44
CA THR A 110 10.71 -18.94 13.40
C THR A 110 11.61 -17.87 12.81
N GLY A 111 12.04 -16.93 13.63
CA GLY A 111 13.00 -15.89 13.23
C GLY A 111 12.33 -14.57 12.91
N THR A 112 13.00 -13.79 12.06
CA THR A 112 12.55 -12.48 11.62
C THR A 112 12.87 -12.39 10.13
N ILE A 113 11.87 -12.02 9.34
CA ILE A 113 12.01 -11.85 7.89
C ILE A 113 12.25 -10.36 7.66
N PRO A 114 13.44 -9.94 7.20
CA PRO A 114 13.69 -8.55 6.87
C PRO A 114 13.01 -8.24 5.54
N MET A 115 12.07 -7.31 5.57
CA MET A 115 11.28 -6.90 4.44
C MET A 115 11.69 -5.50 3.97
N ARG A 116 11.36 -5.22 2.72
CA ARG A 116 11.59 -3.94 2.05
C ARG A 116 10.34 -3.51 1.32
N ILE A 117 10.04 -2.22 1.40
CA ILE A 117 9.04 -1.55 0.56
C ILE A 117 9.76 -0.58 -0.35
N ASP A 118 9.58 -0.76 -1.66
CA ASP A 118 9.98 0.21 -2.67
C ASP A 118 8.74 1.00 -3.13
N LEU A 119 8.83 2.33 -3.14
CA LEU A 119 7.92 3.16 -3.93
C LEU A 119 8.27 2.93 -5.41
N VAL A 120 7.31 2.48 -6.20
CA VAL A 120 7.48 2.17 -7.61
C VAL A 120 6.43 2.88 -8.45
N TYR A 121 6.55 2.72 -9.76
CA TYR A 121 5.53 3.15 -10.71
C TYR A 121 5.37 2.04 -11.74
N PHE A 122 4.39 1.16 -11.52
CA PHE A 122 4.02 0.13 -12.48
C PHE A 122 2.88 0.62 -13.37
N GLN A 123 2.59 -0.09 -14.46
CA GLN A 123 1.59 0.35 -15.44
C GLN A 123 0.24 -0.35 -15.20
N PRO A 124 -0.74 0.29 -14.54
CA PRO A 124 -2.11 -0.17 -14.58
C PRO A 124 -2.61 -0.34 -16.04
N PRO A 125 -3.50 -1.30 -16.31
CA PRO A 125 -4.19 -2.12 -15.32
C PRO A 125 -3.47 -3.43 -14.97
N ASN A 126 -2.44 -3.83 -15.70
CA ASN A 126 -1.87 -5.17 -15.59
C ASN A 126 -0.44 -5.16 -15.08
N LEU A 127 -0.16 -5.95 -14.06
CA LEU A 127 1.20 -6.32 -13.70
C LEU A 127 1.84 -7.11 -14.84
N ILE A 128 3.10 -6.78 -15.16
CA ILE A 128 3.88 -7.47 -16.17
C ILE A 128 5.22 -7.91 -15.59
N SER A 129 5.82 -8.93 -16.18
CA SER A 129 7.06 -9.53 -15.66
C SER A 129 8.22 -8.53 -15.48
N THR A 130 8.24 -7.44 -16.24
CA THR A 130 9.29 -6.42 -16.12
C THR A 130 9.16 -5.55 -14.86
N ASP A 131 7.99 -5.51 -14.22
CA ASP A 131 7.79 -4.82 -12.93
C ASP A 131 8.59 -5.51 -11.81
N PHE A 132 8.89 -6.81 -11.97
CA PHE A 132 9.76 -7.54 -11.05
C PHE A 132 11.22 -7.07 -11.13
N ASP A 133 11.73 -6.64 -12.29
CA ASP A 133 13.16 -6.31 -12.42
C ASP A 133 13.48 -4.93 -11.83
N ARG A 134 14.34 -4.88 -10.81
CA ARG A 134 14.74 -3.63 -10.13
C ARG A 134 15.62 -2.71 -10.98
N THR A 135 16.17 -3.21 -12.07
CA THR A 135 16.94 -2.43 -13.03
C THR A 135 16.01 -1.76 -14.04
N ILE A 136 14.95 -2.48 -14.47
CA ILE A 136 13.97 -1.96 -15.42
C ILE A 136 12.96 -1.06 -14.71
N GLN A 137 12.49 -1.46 -13.53
CA GLN A 137 11.65 -0.70 -12.62
C GLN A 137 12.40 -0.42 -11.31
N PRO A 138 13.29 0.58 -11.31
CA PRO A 138 13.99 1.00 -10.11
C PRO A 138 13.03 1.60 -9.09
N ALA A 139 13.37 1.45 -7.82
CA ALA A 139 12.67 2.12 -6.74
C ALA A 139 12.87 3.63 -6.83
N LEU A 140 11.79 4.38 -6.67
CA LEU A 140 11.81 5.84 -6.53
C LEU A 140 12.28 6.23 -5.12
N ALA A 141 11.91 5.44 -4.12
CA ALA A 141 12.40 5.48 -2.75
C ALA A 141 12.21 4.09 -2.11
N SER A 142 12.91 3.83 -1.01
CA SER A 142 12.81 2.55 -0.29
C SER A 142 12.88 2.72 1.22
N ILE A 143 12.22 1.80 1.94
CA ILE A 143 12.38 1.58 3.37
C ILE A 143 12.53 0.08 3.66
N THR A 144 13.01 -0.25 4.84
CA THR A 144 13.11 -1.64 5.33
C THR A 144 12.40 -1.76 6.68
N PHE A 145 11.78 -2.91 6.93
CA PHE A 145 11.05 -3.20 8.16
C PHE A 145 11.15 -4.71 8.45
N PRO A 146 11.19 -5.12 9.72
CA PRO A 146 11.14 -6.54 10.06
C PRO A 146 9.69 -7.06 10.10
N ILE A 147 9.50 -8.32 9.73
CA ILE A 147 8.33 -9.12 10.10
C ILE A 147 8.77 -10.18 11.13
N PHE A 148 8.03 -10.28 12.21
CA PHE A 148 8.25 -11.24 13.28
C PHE A 148 7.20 -12.35 13.23
N GLN A 149 7.53 -13.52 13.78
CA GLN A 149 6.55 -14.60 13.92
C GLN A 149 5.30 -14.19 14.72
N SER A 150 5.43 -13.23 15.65
CA SER A 150 4.31 -12.70 16.43
C SER A 150 3.29 -11.93 15.59
N ASP A 151 3.64 -11.57 14.37
CA ASP A 151 2.78 -10.79 13.48
C ASP A 151 1.79 -11.69 12.73
N PHE A 152 1.95 -13.02 12.80
CA PHE A 152 1.00 -13.97 12.24
C PHE A 152 -0.42 -13.75 12.79
N GLY A 153 -1.38 -13.56 11.88
CA GLY A 153 -2.77 -13.24 12.20
C GLY A 153 -2.95 -11.88 12.88
N GLN A 154 -2.03 -10.94 12.66
CA GLN A 154 -2.08 -9.58 13.21
C GLN A 154 -1.89 -8.53 12.11
N HIS A 155 -2.23 -7.29 12.47
CA HIS A 155 -1.90 -6.10 11.71
C HIS A 155 -0.47 -5.66 11.97
N VAL A 156 0.24 -5.32 10.88
CA VAL A 156 1.57 -4.72 10.93
C VAL A 156 1.48 -3.30 10.37
N VAL A 157 1.73 -2.32 11.23
CA VAL A 157 1.70 -0.89 10.87
C VAL A 157 3.12 -0.42 10.58
N ILE A 158 3.34 0.03 9.35
CA ILE A 158 4.65 0.38 8.80
C ILE A 158 4.68 1.87 8.51
N ASP A 159 5.69 2.58 9.03
CA ASP A 159 5.89 4.00 8.71
C ASP A 159 6.39 4.15 7.27
N VAL A 160 5.53 4.68 6.39
CA VAL A 160 5.81 4.96 4.98
C VAL A 160 5.89 6.46 4.70
N THR A 161 6.07 7.29 5.72
CA THR A 161 6.11 8.76 5.61
C THR A 161 7.13 9.24 4.59
N SER A 162 8.33 8.63 4.55
CA SER A 162 9.37 8.99 3.58
C SER A 162 8.98 8.67 2.13
N LEU A 163 8.31 7.53 1.91
CA LEU A 163 7.81 7.14 0.60
C LEU A 163 6.68 8.07 0.15
N MET A 164 5.74 8.38 1.04
CA MET A 164 4.60 9.24 0.73
C MET A 164 5.04 10.68 0.40
N ARG A 165 6.06 11.19 1.11
CA ARG A 165 6.71 12.47 0.78
C ARG A 165 7.32 12.46 -0.61
N GLU A 166 8.00 11.37 -0.97
CA GLU A 166 8.60 11.23 -2.30
C GLU A 166 7.52 11.16 -3.40
N ALA A 167 6.44 10.41 -3.18
CA ALA A 167 5.30 10.34 -4.09
C ALA A 167 4.70 11.73 -4.34
N GLN A 168 4.49 12.53 -3.29
CA GLN A 168 4.03 13.92 -3.42
C GLN A 168 5.04 14.82 -4.14
N ARG A 169 6.34 14.68 -3.84
CA ARG A 169 7.40 15.45 -4.50
C ARG A 169 7.46 15.17 -6.02
N LEU A 170 7.20 13.93 -6.40
CA LEU A 170 7.16 13.48 -7.79
C LEU A 170 5.81 13.74 -8.47
N GLY A 171 4.78 14.12 -7.70
CA GLY A 171 3.43 14.36 -8.18
C GLY A 171 2.75 13.10 -8.72
N LEU A 172 2.99 11.95 -8.08
CA LEU A 172 2.40 10.69 -8.50
C LEU A 172 0.88 10.69 -8.25
N PRO A 173 0.07 10.21 -9.21
CA PRO A 173 -1.39 10.08 -9.03
C PRO A 173 -1.79 8.96 -8.07
N ASP A 174 -0.91 7.98 -7.89
CA ASP A 174 -1.10 6.79 -7.09
C ASP A 174 0.11 6.61 -6.16
N PHE A 175 -0.13 6.07 -4.98
CA PHE A 175 0.92 5.56 -4.12
C PHE A 175 1.09 4.07 -4.40
N GLN A 176 2.06 3.72 -5.25
CA GLN A 176 2.30 2.35 -5.68
C GLN A 176 3.53 1.77 -4.99
N VAL A 177 3.38 0.60 -4.38
CA VAL A 177 4.46 -0.04 -3.63
C VAL A 177 4.74 -1.45 -4.11
N ARG A 178 6.02 -1.83 -4.06
CA ARG A 178 6.50 -3.19 -4.23
C ARG A 178 7.08 -3.67 -2.90
N ILE A 179 6.52 -4.75 -2.34
CA ILE A 179 6.95 -5.37 -1.09
C ILE A 179 7.71 -6.66 -1.41
N MET A 180 8.89 -6.83 -0.81
CA MET A 180 9.76 -7.99 -1.04
C MET A 180 10.67 -8.22 0.16
N GLU A 181 11.35 -9.37 0.21
CA GLU A 181 12.44 -9.57 1.18
C GLU A 181 13.57 -8.57 0.89
N ASP A 182 14.21 -8.04 1.93
CA ASP A 182 15.43 -7.27 1.77
C ASP A 182 16.57 -8.24 1.45
N LEU A 183 16.92 -8.33 0.15
CA LEU A 183 17.82 -9.29 -0.51
C LEU A 183 19.29 -9.30 -0.03
N GLY A 184 19.53 -9.16 1.27
CA GLY A 184 20.82 -9.34 1.93
C GLY A 184 21.11 -10.80 2.24
N GLN A 185 22.15 -11.04 3.04
CA GLN A 185 22.45 -12.38 3.53
C GLN A 185 21.53 -12.71 4.71
N VAL A 186 20.30 -13.08 4.39
CA VAL A 186 19.22 -13.37 5.34
C VAL A 186 18.67 -14.76 5.05
N ASP A 187 18.11 -15.42 6.05
CA ASP A 187 17.45 -16.70 5.84
C ASP A 187 16.15 -16.45 5.07
N PRO A 188 15.87 -17.21 4.00
CA PRO A 188 14.65 -17.03 3.19
C PRO A 188 13.39 -17.03 4.04
N GLY A 189 12.54 -16.04 3.84
CA GLY A 189 11.20 -16.03 4.39
C GLY A 189 10.18 -15.40 3.45
N ILE A 190 8.93 -15.86 3.55
CA ILE A 190 7.78 -15.42 2.77
C ILE A 190 6.62 -15.10 3.71
N ILE A 191 5.88 -14.07 3.36
CA ILE A 191 4.64 -13.66 4.02
C ILE A 191 3.47 -13.73 3.03
N GLU A 192 2.31 -14.08 3.56
CA GLU A 192 1.02 -13.94 2.88
C GLU A 192 0.30 -12.71 3.47
N ILE A 193 0.03 -11.72 2.62
CA ILE A 193 -0.71 -10.51 2.98
C ILE A 193 -2.15 -10.68 2.54
N ASP A 194 -3.10 -10.41 3.43
CA ASP A 194 -4.52 -10.41 3.09
C ASP A 194 -4.86 -9.20 2.20
N ASP A 195 -5.52 -9.45 1.07
CA ASP A 195 -6.13 -8.43 0.21
C ASP A 195 -7.57 -8.86 -0.13
N THR A 196 -8.34 -9.21 0.90
CA THR A 196 -9.70 -9.72 0.71
C THR A 196 -10.54 -8.78 -0.15
N THR A 197 -11.11 -9.34 -1.21
CA THR A 197 -12.06 -8.64 -2.08
C THR A 197 -13.49 -8.77 -1.61
N ILE A 198 -13.71 -9.42 -0.45
CA ILE A 198 -15.04 -9.60 0.14
C ILE A 198 -15.46 -8.26 0.76
N PRO A 199 -16.54 -7.61 0.29
CA PRO A 199 -16.87 -6.24 0.72
C PRO A 199 -17.09 -6.06 2.23
N ALA A 200 -17.53 -7.12 2.93
CA ALA A 200 -17.75 -7.09 4.37
C ALA A 200 -16.45 -7.12 5.18
N ASP A 201 -15.41 -7.75 4.63
CA ASP A 201 -14.15 -8.04 5.32
C ASP A 201 -13.04 -7.04 4.92
N ARG A 202 -13.18 -6.43 3.73
CA ARG A 202 -12.18 -5.49 3.18
C ARG A 202 -11.78 -4.36 4.13
N PRO A 203 -12.68 -3.70 4.88
CA PRO A 203 -12.28 -2.66 5.83
C PRO A 203 -11.42 -3.16 7.00
N PHE A 204 -11.32 -4.47 7.20
CA PHE A 204 -10.60 -5.08 8.32
C PHE A 204 -9.29 -5.73 7.91
N PHE A 205 -9.14 -6.21 6.67
CA PHE A 205 -7.97 -7.02 6.31
C PHE A 205 -7.20 -6.53 5.08
N ALA A 206 -7.86 -5.78 4.17
CA ALA A 206 -7.14 -5.30 3.00
C ALA A 206 -6.12 -4.21 3.39
N PRO A 207 -5.03 -4.06 2.61
CA PRO A 207 -4.02 -3.07 2.89
C PRO A 207 -4.61 -1.66 2.97
N LEU A 208 -4.21 -0.93 4.01
CA LEU A 208 -4.73 0.40 4.32
C LEU A 208 -3.60 1.41 4.42
N LEU A 209 -3.66 2.44 3.59
CA LEU A 209 -2.80 3.60 3.68
C LEU A 209 -3.52 4.69 4.49
N GLU A 210 -2.97 5.05 5.65
CA GLU A 210 -3.40 6.22 6.41
C GLU A 210 -2.40 7.36 6.23
N VAL A 211 -2.89 8.56 5.88
CA VAL A 211 -2.04 9.73 5.63
C VAL A 211 -2.56 10.93 6.41
N ALA A 212 -1.68 11.55 7.18
CA ALA A 212 -1.90 12.86 7.78
C ALA A 212 -1.14 13.94 7.00
N TYR A 213 -1.83 14.99 6.57
CA TYR A 213 -1.28 16.05 5.73
C TYR A 213 -1.80 17.44 6.10
N TYR A 214 -1.08 18.47 5.63
CA TYR A 214 -1.42 19.90 5.76
C TYR A 214 -1.88 20.49 4.43
#